data_AF-A0A377Z1J5-F1
#
_entry.id   AF-A0A377Z1J5-F1
#
_cell.length_a   1.000
_cell.length_b   1.000
_cell.length_c   1.000
_cell.angle_alpha   90.00
_cell.angle_beta   90.00
_cell.angle_gamma   90.00
#
_symmetry.space_group_name_H-M   'P 1'
#
loop_
_entity.id
_entity.type
_entity.pdbx_description
1 polymer ?
#
loop_
_entity_poly.entity_id
_entity_poly.type
_entity_poly.pdbx_seq_one_letter_code
_entity_poly.pdbx_strand_id
1 'polypeptide(L)'
;MTITTDTTLLNDPRRQAALLYWQGFSVPQIAEMLQTKRPTVQSWKQRDQWDETAPLNRVESTLEARLIQLYAKPNLTPHDFKVADFLAGRWSALHALIAMARPETRLT
;
A
#
# COMPACT_ATOMS: atom_id res chain seq x y z
N MET A 1 -24.18 8.26 17.47
CA MET A 1 -22.91 9.00 17.50
C MET A 1 -22.31 8.94 16.10
N THR A 2 -22.28 10.06 15.38
CA THR A 2 -21.66 10.14 14.05
C THR A 2 -20.16 10.31 14.25
N ILE A 3 -19.38 9.28 13.90
CA ILE A 3 -17.93 9.36 13.93
C ILE A 3 -17.51 10.20 12.73
N THR A 4 -17.36 11.52 12.91
CA THR A 4 -16.77 12.40 11.90
C THR A 4 -15.29 12.06 11.83
N THR A 5 -14.95 11.13 10.94
CA THR A 5 -13.54 10.76 10.69
C THR A 5 -12.90 11.92 9.96
N ASP A 6 -12.03 12.67 10.65
CA ASP A 6 -11.26 13.75 10.06
C ASP A 6 -10.37 13.17 8.94
N THR A 7 -10.85 13.36 7.71
CA THR A 7 -10.30 12.76 6.49
C THR A 7 -9.13 13.60 5.95
N THR A 8 -8.78 14.71 6.60
CA THR A 8 -7.65 15.55 6.20
C THR A 8 -6.33 14.76 6.15
N LEU A 9 -6.14 13.80 7.06
CA LEU A 9 -5.00 12.86 7.06
C LEU A 9 -5.07 11.80 5.95
N LEU A 10 -6.26 11.51 5.40
CA LEU A 10 -6.44 10.62 4.26
C LEU A 10 -6.04 11.30 2.93
N ASN A 11 -5.94 12.63 2.92
CA ASN A 11 -5.56 13.43 1.77
C ASN A 11 -4.10 13.95 1.87
N ASP A 12 -3.20 13.16 2.46
CA ASP A 12 -1.77 13.52 2.53
C ASP A 12 -1.16 13.54 1.12
N PRO A 13 -0.77 14.72 0.58
CA PRO A 13 -0.24 14.84 -0.77
C PRO A 13 1.07 14.05 -0.95
N ARG A 14 1.83 13.82 0.13
CA ARG A 14 3.06 13.01 0.09
C ARG A 14 2.76 11.54 -0.19
N ARG A 15 1.74 10.98 0.47
CA ARG A 15 1.29 9.60 0.24
C ARG A 15 0.69 9.43 -1.16
N GLN A 16 -0.09 10.39 -1.61
CA GLN A 16 -0.64 10.38 -2.97
C GLN A 16 0.46 10.43 -4.04
N ALA A 17 1.50 11.25 -3.82
CA ALA A 17 2.65 11.32 -4.71
C ALA A 17 3.39 9.97 -4.80
N ALA A 18 3.60 9.28 -3.67
CA ALA A 18 4.24 7.97 -3.64
C ALA A 18 3.44 6.93 -4.44
N LEU A 19 2.10 6.91 -4.28
CA LEU A 19 1.22 6.01 -5.02
C LEU A 19 1.27 6.26 -6.53
N LEU A 20 1.26 7.52 -6.97
CA LEU A 20 1.39 7.88 -8.38
C LEU A 20 2.77 7.48 -8.93
N TYR A 21 3.85 7.70 -8.17
CA TYR A 21 5.18 7.29 -8.58
C TYR A 21 5.26 5.78 -8.86
N TRP A 22 4.69 5.00 -7.95
CA TRP A 22 4.64 3.55 -8.06
C TRP A 22 3.72 3.01 -9.15
N GLN A 23 2.82 3.82 -9.68
CA GLN A 23 2.02 3.54 -10.88
C GLN A 23 2.78 3.86 -12.18
N GLY A 24 3.98 4.45 -12.10
CA GLY A 24 4.84 4.76 -13.25
C GLY A 24 4.80 6.22 -13.70
N PHE A 25 4.13 7.11 -12.96
CA PHE A 25 4.17 8.54 -13.26
C PHE A 25 5.54 9.14 -12.90
N SER A 26 6.04 10.04 -13.75
CA SER A 26 7.28 10.78 -13.48
C SER A 26 7.06 11.87 -12.43
N VAL A 27 8.11 12.22 -11.68
CA VAL A 27 8.09 13.32 -10.68
C VAL A 27 7.54 14.64 -11.26
N PRO A 28 7.90 15.06 -12.50
CA PRO A 28 7.24 16.14 -13.22
C PRO A 28 5.71 16.07 -13.28
N GLN A 29 5.17 14.94 -13.72
CA GLN A 29 3.73 14.73 -13.90
C GLN A 29 3.01 14.75 -12.55
N ILE A 30 3.60 14.11 -11.53
CA ILE A 30 3.05 14.07 -10.17
C ILE A 30 2.96 15.48 -9.57
N ALA A 31 4.01 16.29 -9.76
CA ALA A 31 4.03 17.67 -9.30
C ALA A 31 2.90 18.51 -9.92
N GLU A 32 2.64 18.32 -11.21
CA GLU A 32 1.54 18.99 -11.92
C GLU A 32 0.17 18.50 -11.44
N MET A 33 -0.02 17.18 -11.31
CA MET A 33 -1.27 16.57 -10.84
C MET A 33 -1.65 16.99 -9.41
N LEU A 34 -0.67 17.06 -8.51
CA LEU A 34 -0.86 17.44 -7.11
C LEU A 34 -0.68 18.95 -6.86
N GLN A 35 -0.53 19.75 -7.92
CA GLN A 35 -0.32 21.20 -7.86
C GLN A 35 0.78 21.59 -6.86
N THR A 36 1.85 20.80 -6.80
CA THR A 36 2.95 20.91 -5.85
C THR A 36 4.25 21.20 -6.60
N LYS A 37 5.19 21.92 -5.98
CA LYS A 37 6.48 22.22 -6.60
C LYS A 37 7.29 20.92 -6.83
N ARG A 38 7.89 20.77 -8.02
CA ARG A 38 8.74 19.60 -8.36
C ARG A 38 9.82 19.28 -7.32
N PRO A 39 10.59 20.26 -6.76
CA PRO A 39 11.57 19.97 -5.72
C PRO A 39 10.98 19.35 -4.46
N THR A 40 9.73 19.66 -4.13
CA THR A 40 9.03 19.09 -2.98
C THR A 40 8.77 17.61 -3.19
N VAL A 41 8.25 17.22 -4.34
CA VAL A 41 8.02 15.80 -4.70
C VAL A 41 9.35 15.04 -4.77
N GLN A 42 10.38 15.66 -5.35
CA GLN A 42 11.73 15.08 -5.39
C GLN A 42 12.30 14.84 -3.98
N SER A 43 12.09 15.78 -3.06
CA SER A 43 12.51 15.66 -1.67
C SER A 43 11.77 14.54 -0.94
N TRP A 44 10.48 14.33 -1.22
CA TRP A 44 9.72 13.19 -0.67
C TRP A 44 10.24 11.86 -1.19
N LYS A 45 10.44 11.75 -2.51
CA LYS A 45 11.00 10.55 -3.16
C LYS A 45 12.33 10.11 -2.54
N GLN A 46 13.22 11.06 -2.28
CA GLN A 46 14.52 10.79 -1.65
C GLN A 46 14.37 10.40 -0.18
N ARG A 47 13.58 11.14 0.60
CA ARG A 47 13.40 10.90 2.04
C ARG A 47 12.74 9.57 2.35
N ASP A 48 11.79 9.15 1.51
CA ASP A 48 11.06 7.89 1.67
C ASP A 48 11.62 6.75 0.82
N GLN A 49 12.74 7.00 0.12
CA GLN A 49 13.45 6.01 -0.69
C GLN A 49 12.50 5.24 -1.63
N TRP A 50 11.66 5.95 -2.38
CA TRP A 50 10.63 5.29 -3.20
C TRP A 50 11.20 4.33 -4.25
N ASP A 51 12.44 4.56 -4.70
CA ASP A 51 13.16 3.70 -5.64
C ASP A 51 13.60 2.37 -5.02
N GLU A 52 13.91 2.38 -3.73
CA GLU A 52 14.36 1.20 -2.97
C GLU A 52 13.18 0.34 -2.50
N THR A 53 11.96 0.89 -2.59
CA THR A 53 10.75 0.20 -2.15
C THR A 53 10.40 -0.94 -3.11
N ALA A 54 10.80 -2.16 -2.74
CA ALA A 54 10.52 -3.38 -3.48
C ALA A 54 9.01 -3.50 -3.81
N PRO A 55 8.63 -3.86 -5.05
CA PRO A 55 7.23 -4.07 -5.43
C PRO A 55 6.50 -5.04 -4.49
N LEU A 56 7.21 -6.06 -4.01
CA LEU A 56 6.70 -7.07 -3.11
C LEU A 56 6.19 -6.46 -1.79
N ASN A 57 7.02 -5.62 -1.15
CA ASN A 57 6.67 -4.97 0.11
C ASN A 57 5.43 -4.08 -0.06
N ARG A 58 5.26 -3.45 -1.23
CA ARG A 58 4.09 -2.61 -1.53
C ARG A 58 2.81 -3.43 -1.67
N VAL A 59 2.88 -4.56 -2.35
CA VAL A 59 1.74 -5.48 -2.49
C VAL A 59 1.35 -6.02 -1.12
N GLU A 60 2.33 -6.44 -0.32
CA GLU A 60 2.13 -6.88 1.06
C GLU A 60 1.43 -5.79 1.88
N SER A 61 2.01 -4.60 2.03
CA SER A 61 1.38 -3.51 2.80
C SER A 61 -0.03 -3.13 2.31
N THR A 62 -0.29 -3.23 1.00
CA THR A 62 -1.63 -2.95 0.44
C THR A 62 -2.65 -4.01 0.85
N LEU A 63 -2.27 -5.29 0.82
CA LEU A 63 -3.13 -6.40 1.24
C LEU A 63 -3.45 -6.30 2.74
N GLU A 64 -2.43 -6.01 3.57
CA GLU A 64 -2.58 -5.82 5.02
C GLU A 64 -3.54 -4.67 5.33
N ALA A 65 -3.31 -3.49 4.75
CA ALA A 65 -4.14 -2.32 4.96
C ALA A 65 -5.61 -2.58 4.58
N ARG A 66 -5.85 -3.34 3.51
CA ARG A 66 -7.21 -3.68 3.09
C ARG A 66 -7.89 -4.65 4.05
N LEU A 67 -7.18 -5.65 4.57
CA LEU A 67 -7.70 -6.55 5.59
C LEU A 67 -8.07 -5.77 6.86
N ILE A 68 -7.21 -4.88 7.34
CA ILE A 68 -7.49 -4.01 8.50
C ILE A 68 -8.78 -3.21 8.27
N GLN A 69 -8.95 -2.59 7.10
CA GLN A 69 -10.17 -1.84 6.77
C GLN A 69 -11.43 -2.71 6.78
N LEU A 70 -11.36 -3.95 6.28
CA LEU A 70 -12.50 -4.86 6.25
C LEU A 70 -12.89 -5.28 7.67
N TYR A 71 -11.92 -5.59 8.52
CA TYR A 71 -12.17 -5.96 9.92
C TYR A 71 -12.62 -4.78 10.80
N ALA A 72 -12.22 -3.56 10.45
CA ALA A 72 -12.62 -2.35 11.16
C ALA A 72 -14.05 -1.87 10.83
N LYS A 73 -14.73 -2.48 9.84
CA LYS A 73 -16.11 -2.11 9.50
C LYS A 73 -17.06 -2.37 10.68
N PRO A 74 -17.96 -1.43 11.01
CA PRO A 74 -18.89 -1.61 12.13
C PRO A 74 -19.92 -2.73 11.89
N ASN A 75 -20.31 -2.94 10.64
CA ASN A 75 -21.25 -3.99 10.23
C ASN A 75 -20.58 -4.85 9.16
N LEU A 76 -20.00 -5.98 9.55
CA LEU A 76 -19.42 -6.94 8.60
C LEU A 76 -20.53 -7.70 7.88
N THR A 77 -20.43 -7.76 6.55
CA THR A 77 -21.36 -8.54 5.72
C THR A 77 -20.74 -9.89 5.34
N PRO A 78 -21.55 -10.91 4.98
CA PRO A 78 -21.03 -12.17 4.43
C PRO A 78 -20.16 -11.97 3.18
N HIS A 79 -20.41 -10.92 2.40
CA HIS A 79 -19.55 -10.53 1.29
C HIS A 79 -18.17 -10.06 1.76
N ASP A 80 -18.11 -9.22 2.80
CA ASP A 80 -16.84 -8.75 3.38
C ASP A 80 -15.99 -9.90 3.89
N PHE A 81 -16.60 -10.92 4.52
CA PHE A 81 -15.91 -12.15 4.92
C PHE A 81 -15.31 -12.91 3.73
N LYS A 82 -16.05 -13.04 2.62
CA LYS A 82 -15.51 -13.67 1.40
C LYS A 82 -14.33 -12.90 0.82
N VAL A 83 -14.40 -11.57 0.83
CA VAL A 83 -13.28 -10.73 0.37
C VAL A 83 -12.08 -10.89 1.31
N ALA A 84 -12.29 -10.87 2.63
CA ALA A 84 -11.21 -11.05 3.60
C ALA A 84 -10.54 -12.43 3.45
N ASP A 85 -11.32 -13.49 3.29
CA ASP A 85 -10.81 -14.85 3.07
C ASP A 85 -10.00 -14.96 1.77
N PHE A 86 -10.52 -14.41 0.67
CA PHE A 86 -9.81 -14.35 -0.60
C PHE A 86 -8.47 -13.61 -0.47
N LEU A 87 -8.45 -12.46 0.21
CA LEU A 87 -7.24 -11.66 0.43
C LEU A 87 -6.24 -12.38 1.35
N ALA A 88 -6.70 -13.03 2.41
CA ALA A 88 -5.86 -13.85 3.29
C ALA A 88 -5.22 -15.01 2.53
N GLY A 89 -5.95 -15.68 1.63
CA GLY A 89 -5.38 -16.71 0.76
C GLY A 89 -4.29 -16.18 -0.17
N ARG A 90 -4.46 -14.98 -0.75
CA ARG A 90 -3.42 -14.33 -1.57
C ARG A 90 -2.19 -13.97 -0.75
N TRP A 91 -2.37 -13.49 0.47
CA TRP A 91 -1.28 -13.22 1.41
C TRP A 91 -0.46 -14.48 1.71
N SER A 92 -1.13 -15.56 2.10
CA SER A 92 -0.48 -16.83 2.39
C SER A 92 0.26 -17.40 1.17
N ALA A 93 -0.33 -17.29 -0.03
CA ALA A 93 0.33 -17.71 -1.27
C ALA A 93 1.58 -16.87 -1.57
N LEU A 94 1.51 -15.55 -1.36
CA LEU A 94 2.65 -14.66 -1.54
C LEU A 94 3.80 -15.03 -0.58
N HIS A 95 3.48 -15.23 0.70
CA HIS A 95 4.43 -15.63 1.72
C HIS A 95 5.05 -17.01 1.44
N ALA A 96 4.25 -17.96 0.96
CA ALA A 96 4.76 -19.27 0.54
C ALA A 96 5.73 -19.16 -0.64
N LEU A 97 5.42 -18.34 -1.64
CA LEU A 97 6.31 -18.10 -2.78
C LEU A 97 7.64 -17.46 -2.34
N ILE A 98 7.59 -16.50 -1.41
CA ILE A 98 8.80 -15.90 -0.82
C ILE A 98 9.62 -16.95 -0.06
N ALA A 99 8.97 -17.76 0.77
CA ALA A 99 9.63 -18.80 1.56
C ALA A 99 10.29 -19.88 0.70
N MET A 100 9.69 -20.22 -0.46
CA MET A 100 10.25 -21.16 -1.43
C MET A 100 11.39 -20.56 -2.27
N ALA A 101 11.39 -19.24 -2.47
CA ALA A 101 12.45 -18.54 -3.20
C ALA A 101 13.70 -18.25 -2.35
N ARG A 102 13.65 -18.47 -1.02
CA ARG A 102 14.80 -18.33 -0.13
C ARG A 102 15.62 -19.63 -0.14
N PRO A 103 16.93 -19.61 -0.44
CA PRO A 103 17.74 -20.83 -0.58
C PRO A 103 17.96 -21.59 0.75
N GLU A 104 17.78 -20.90 1.89
CA GLU A 104 18.10 -21.42 3.23
C GLU A 104 17.09 -22.44 3.80
N THR A 105 15.95 -22.68 3.13
CA THR A 105 14.88 -23.58 3.63
C THR A 105 14.98 -25.02 3.13
N ARG A 106 16.06 -25.40 2.43
CA ARG A 106 16.30 -26.77 1.94
C ARG A 106 17.37 -27.54 2.69
N LEU A 107 17.57 -27.32 3.98
CA LEU A 107 18.44 -28.19 4.79
C LEU A 107 17.91 -28.28 6.22
N THR A 108 17.06 -29.27 6.49
CA THR A 108 17.05 -30.16 7.67
C THR A 108 16.02 -31.25 7.44
#